data_AF-A0A9K3KDI9-F1
#
_entry.id   AF-A0A9K3KDI9-F1
#
_cell.length_a   1.000
_cell.length_b   1.000
_cell.length_c   1.000
_cell.angle_alpha   90.00
_cell.angle_beta   90.00
_cell.angle_gamma   90.00
#
_symmetry.space_group_name_H-M   'P 1'
#
loop_
_entity.id
_entity.type
_entity.pdbx_description
1 polymer ?
#
loop_
_entity_poly.entity_id
_entity_poly.type
_entity_poly.pdbx_seq_one_letter_code
_entity_poly.pdbx_strand_id
1 'polypeptide(L)'
;MTDRPFGTATDWFTTTTTTTTTTKASTRPKLVHVQNELVELKQFEPSPIAQQVVNKHMSVIQSLDQEVIVDVNAIIPMLPTEFVLSSKRTRYQQTTVGSILCQMIKEQYEGHCDVAMINGATIKGDATYRHNTISYADIKKELPFPTKMVLVPISCRDLYDAIVYSRTNVEEGTYTTLSDPPRRGYL
;
A
#
# COMPACT_ATOMS: atom_id res chain seq x y z
N MET A 1 4.39 -23.95 -26.67
CA MET A 1 4.61 -23.85 -25.21
C MET A 1 5.19 -22.47 -24.97
N THR A 2 4.32 -21.47 -24.80
CA THR A 2 4.59 -20.12 -24.26
C THR A 2 3.27 -19.34 -24.19
N ASP A 3 3.07 -18.72 -23.02
CA ASP A 3 2.37 -17.49 -22.66
C ASP A 3 0.85 -17.32 -22.87
N ARG A 4 0.13 -17.32 -21.75
CA ARG A 4 -1.00 -16.42 -21.51
C ARG A 4 -0.69 -15.53 -20.31
N PRO A 5 -0.79 -14.19 -20.42
CA PRO A 5 -1.02 -13.35 -19.26
C PRO A 5 -2.52 -13.23 -18.99
N PHE A 6 -2.89 -13.43 -17.72
CA PHE A 6 -4.22 -13.17 -17.17
C PHE A 6 -4.52 -11.67 -17.19
N GLY A 7 -5.60 -11.28 -17.88
CA GLY A 7 -6.13 -9.91 -17.86
C GLY A 7 -6.81 -9.59 -16.53
N THR A 8 -6.55 -8.38 -16.04
CA THR A 8 -7.21 -7.77 -14.88
C THR A 8 -8.68 -7.51 -15.18
N ALA A 9 -9.55 -8.05 -14.33
CA ALA A 9 -10.99 -7.88 -14.38
C ALA A 9 -11.39 -6.50 -13.82
N THR A 10 -11.43 -5.50 -14.68
CA THR A 10 -12.22 -4.28 -14.47
C THR A 10 -12.72 -3.90 -15.84
N ASP A 11 -14.01 -4.12 -16.09
CA ASP A 11 -14.80 -3.46 -17.13
C ASP A 11 -16.26 -3.93 -17.00
N TRP A 12 -16.92 -3.49 -15.93
CA TRP A 12 -18.38 -3.51 -15.87
C TRP A 12 -18.89 -2.25 -16.56
N PHE A 13 -18.76 -2.20 -17.89
CA PHE A 13 -19.36 -1.14 -18.69
C PHE A 13 -20.82 -1.47 -18.98
N THR A 14 -21.73 -0.62 -18.50
CA THR A 14 -23.15 -0.70 -18.86
C THR A 14 -23.36 0.04 -20.18
N THR A 15 -23.34 -0.69 -21.29
CA THR A 15 -23.64 -0.13 -22.62
C THR A 15 -25.15 -0.05 -22.82
N THR A 16 -25.75 1.13 -22.65
CA THR A 16 -27.16 1.33 -22.99
C THR A 16 -27.31 1.38 -24.51
N THR A 17 -27.73 0.26 -25.11
CA THR A 17 -27.92 0.12 -26.56
C THR A 17 -29.41 0.19 -26.90
N THR A 18 -29.88 1.31 -27.43
CA THR A 18 -31.25 1.42 -27.97
C THR A 18 -31.27 0.80 -29.37
N THR A 19 -31.87 -0.39 -29.53
CA THR A 19 -31.97 -1.09 -30.81
C THR A 19 -33.40 -1.07 -31.33
N THR A 20 -33.67 -0.27 -32.36
CA THR A 20 -34.94 -0.33 -33.11
C THR A 20 -34.81 -1.37 -34.22
N THR A 21 -35.61 -2.43 -34.14
CA THR A 21 -35.61 -3.54 -35.10
C THR A 21 -36.49 -3.22 -36.30
N THR A 22 -35.94 -3.30 -37.52
CA THR A 22 -36.76 -3.44 -38.74
C THR A 22 -36.00 -4.29 -39.76
N THR A 23 -36.70 -5.31 -40.26
CA THR A 23 -36.21 -6.43 -41.07
C THR A 23 -35.88 -6.08 -42.53
N LYS A 24 -34.89 -6.82 -43.06
CA LYS A 24 -34.54 -7.13 -44.47
C LYS A 24 -33.92 -6.03 -45.35
N ALA A 25 -32.63 -6.20 -45.64
CA ALA A 25 -32.00 -6.32 -46.96
C ALA A 25 -30.47 -6.31 -46.79
N SER A 26 -29.74 -7.10 -47.57
CA SER A 26 -28.26 -7.15 -47.58
C SER A 26 -27.66 -5.76 -47.83
N THR A 27 -27.33 -5.04 -46.77
CA THR A 27 -26.84 -3.66 -46.82
C THR A 27 -25.49 -3.62 -46.12
N ARG A 28 -24.48 -3.03 -46.78
CA ARG A 28 -23.15 -2.80 -46.19
C ARG A 28 -23.33 -2.18 -44.79
N PRO A 29 -22.58 -2.64 -43.77
CA PRO A 29 -22.76 -2.13 -42.42
C PRO A 29 -22.61 -0.60 -42.44
N LYS A 30 -23.66 0.11 -42.00
CA LYS A 30 -23.62 1.57 -41.86
C LYS A 30 -22.52 1.91 -40.87
N LEU A 31 -21.55 2.73 -41.28
CA LEU A 31 -20.59 3.32 -40.35
C LEU A 31 -21.38 4.10 -39.30
N VAL A 32 -21.37 3.60 -38.06
CA VAL A 32 -21.92 4.31 -36.91
C VAL A 32 -20.83 5.26 -36.45
N HIS A 33 -21.08 6.56 -36.57
CA HIS A 33 -20.20 7.57 -36.00
C HIS A 33 -20.41 7.58 -34.49
N VAL A 34 -19.48 6.98 -33.76
CA VAL A 34 -19.46 7.03 -32.30
C VAL A 34 -18.63 8.24 -31.89
N GLN A 35 -19.27 9.21 -31.24
CA GLN A 35 -18.60 10.34 -30.60
C GLN A 35 -18.36 9.96 -29.14
N ASN A 36 -17.10 10.00 -28.73
CA ASN A 36 -16.68 9.76 -27.35
C ASN A 36 -16.15 11.05 -26.77
N GLU A 37 -16.62 11.43 -25.60
CA GLU A 37 -16.09 12.55 -24.82
C GLU A 37 -15.66 12.04 -23.45
N LEU A 38 -14.45 12.42 -23.03
CA LEU A 38 -13.96 12.13 -21.69
C LEU A 38 -14.53 13.16 -20.74
N VAL A 39 -15.39 12.70 -19.85
CA VAL A 39 -16.08 13.56 -18.89
C VAL A 39 -15.56 13.28 -17.48
N GLU A 40 -15.15 14.32 -16.77
CA GLU A 40 -14.67 14.19 -15.40
C GLU A 40 -15.83 13.89 -14.45
N LEU A 41 -15.73 12.82 -13.65
CA LEU A 41 -16.84 12.36 -12.80
C LEU A 41 -17.21 13.33 -11.66
N LYS A 42 -16.35 14.30 -11.34
CA LYS A 42 -16.56 15.28 -10.26
C LYS A 42 -17.81 16.14 -10.45
N GLN A 43 -18.30 16.27 -11.68
CA GLN A 43 -19.47 17.08 -11.99
C GLN A 43 -20.80 16.38 -11.71
N PHE A 44 -20.78 15.10 -11.35
CA PHE A 44 -21.99 14.33 -11.04
C PHE A 44 -22.10 14.11 -9.54
N GLU A 45 -23.28 14.44 -9.00
CA GLU A 45 -23.60 14.14 -7.61
C GLU A 45 -23.79 12.62 -7.42
N PRO A 46 -23.23 12.03 -6.34
CA PRO A 46 -23.48 10.63 -6.01
C PRO A 46 -24.97 10.35 -5.83
N SER A 47 -25.43 9.20 -6.32
CA SER A 47 -26.82 8.77 -6.09
C SER A 47 -27.10 8.69 -4.58
N PRO A 48 -28.17 9.32 -4.06
CA PRO A 48 -28.46 9.32 -2.62
C PRO A 48 -28.64 7.92 -2.03
N ILE A 49 -29.22 6.99 -2.80
CA ILE A 49 -29.44 5.60 -2.38
C ILE A 49 -28.11 4.86 -2.27
N ALA A 50 -27.24 5.00 -3.28
CA ALA A 50 -25.91 4.40 -3.25
C ALA A 50 -25.06 4.98 -2.11
N GLN A 51 -25.13 6.30 -1.92
CA GLN A 51 -24.40 6.98 -0.84
C GLN A 51 -24.85 6.51 0.54
N GLN A 52 -26.15 6.28 0.77
CA GLN A 52 -26.63 5.71 2.04
C GLN A 52 -26.04 4.33 2.31
N VAL A 53 -25.99 3.46 1.30
CA VAL A 53 -25.39 2.13 1.43
C VAL A 53 -23.90 2.23 1.74
N VAL A 54 -23.17 3.07 1.00
CA VAL A 54 -21.73 3.32 1.23
C VAL A 54 -21.49 3.86 2.64
N ASN A 55 -22.26 4.87 3.08
CA ASN A 55 -22.13 5.46 4.41
C ASN A 55 -22.35 4.43 5.52
N LYS A 56 -23.36 3.55 5.36
CA LYS A 56 -23.64 2.48 6.31
C LYS A 56 -22.47 1.50 6.45
N HIS A 57 -21.81 1.15 5.35
CA HIS A 57 -20.65 0.23 5.41
C HIS A 57 -19.38 0.94 5.87
N MET A 58 -19.17 2.18 5.44
CA MET A 58 -18.00 2.98 5.83
C MET A 58 -18.00 3.34 7.31
N SER A 59 -19.16 3.49 7.97
CA SER A 59 -19.21 3.76 9.41
C SER A 59 -18.58 2.64 10.24
N VAL A 60 -18.73 1.38 9.82
CA VAL A 60 -18.10 0.21 10.47
C VAL A 60 -16.58 0.25 10.29
N ILE A 61 -16.10 0.62 9.10
CA ILE A 61 -14.66 0.74 8.85
C ILE A 61 -14.08 1.91 9.65
N GLN A 62 -14.81 3.03 9.74
CA GLN A 62 -14.41 4.20 10.51
C GLN A 62 -14.38 3.94 12.02
N SER A 63 -15.23 3.06 12.55
CA SER A 63 -15.12 2.68 13.97
C SER A 63 -13.83 1.90 14.25
N LEU A 64 -13.34 1.11 13.30
CA LEU A 64 -12.08 0.35 13.44
C LEU A 64 -10.84 1.24 13.40
N ASP A 65 -10.92 2.44 12.83
CA ASP A 65 -9.78 3.34 12.66
C ASP A 65 -9.15 3.76 14.01
N GLN A 66 -9.93 3.78 15.09
CA GLN A 66 -9.46 4.16 16.43
C GLN A 66 -8.92 2.98 17.24
N GLU A 67 -9.04 1.76 16.74
CA GLU A 67 -8.54 0.58 17.46
C GLU A 67 -7.02 0.62 17.57
N VAL A 68 -6.52 0.39 18.79
CA VAL A 68 -5.08 0.34 19.08
C VAL A 68 -4.55 -1.01 18.67
N ILE A 69 -3.64 -1.03 17.70
CA ILE A 69 -3.02 -2.25 17.17
C ILE A 69 -1.71 -2.56 17.89
N VAL A 70 -0.93 -1.52 18.19
CA VAL A 70 0.31 -1.64 18.93
C VAL A 70 0.18 -0.81 20.19
N ASP A 71 0.30 -1.45 21.35
CA ASP A 71 0.45 -0.76 22.63
C ASP A 71 1.75 -1.19 23.29
N VAL A 72 2.77 -0.34 23.16
CA VAL A 72 4.08 -0.61 23.75
C VAL A 72 3.99 -0.50 25.28
N ASN A 73 3.00 0.21 25.83
CA ASN A 73 2.84 0.34 27.28
C ASN A 73 2.55 -1.00 27.95
N ALA A 74 1.85 -1.90 27.25
CA ALA A 74 1.61 -3.26 27.71
C ALA A 74 2.90 -4.13 27.78
N ILE A 75 3.98 -3.70 27.13
CA ILE A 75 5.24 -4.44 26.96
C ILE A 75 6.43 -3.70 27.66
N ILE A 76 6.17 -2.53 28.26
CA ILE A 76 7.16 -1.67 28.93
C ILE A 76 8.12 -2.39 29.89
N PRO A 77 7.73 -3.40 30.69
CA PRO A 77 8.67 -4.02 31.65
C PRO A 77 9.93 -4.61 30.99
N MET A 78 9.89 -4.85 29.68
CA MET A 78 10.99 -5.45 28.91
C MET A 78 11.77 -4.44 28.06
N LEU A 79 11.38 -3.16 28.05
CA LEU A 79 11.95 -2.14 27.17
C LEU A 79 12.79 -1.11 27.94
N PRO A 80 13.82 -0.50 27.30
CA PRO A 80 14.61 0.55 27.91
C PRO A 80 13.75 1.77 28.31
N THR A 81 14.14 2.45 29.38
CA THR A 81 13.44 3.64 29.92
C THR A 81 13.27 4.78 28.89
N GLU A 82 14.11 4.83 27.85
CA GLU A 82 14.07 5.83 26.77
C GLU A 82 13.55 5.27 25.42
N PHE A 83 12.64 4.30 25.46
CA PHE A 83 12.05 3.77 24.23
C PHE A 83 11.18 4.82 23.53
N VAL A 84 11.52 5.15 22.29
CA VAL A 84 10.74 6.07 21.45
C VAL A 84 10.13 5.32 20.28
N LEU A 85 8.80 5.32 20.19
CA LEU A 85 8.08 4.78 19.05
C LEU A 85 8.08 5.79 17.89
N SER A 86 8.83 5.49 16.82
CA SER A 86 9.05 6.43 15.71
C SER A 86 9.35 5.69 14.43
N SER A 87 8.85 6.23 13.32
CA SER A 87 9.19 5.82 11.95
C SER A 87 10.08 6.86 11.25
N LYS A 88 10.43 7.96 11.93
CA LYS A 88 11.23 9.04 11.34
C LYS A 88 12.52 8.53 10.73
N ARG A 89 12.78 8.96 9.49
CA ARG A 89 14.01 8.68 8.74
C ARG A 89 14.23 7.18 8.47
N THR A 90 13.15 6.41 8.29
CA THR A 90 13.22 4.97 7.95
C THR A 90 14.10 4.68 6.73
N ARG A 91 14.22 5.63 5.78
CA ARG A 91 15.13 5.51 4.61
C ARG A 91 16.61 5.77 4.88
N TYR A 92 17.00 6.00 6.13
CA TYR A 92 18.38 6.36 6.49
C TYR A 92 18.90 5.53 7.67
N GLN A 93 18.01 5.10 8.56
CA GLN A 93 18.37 4.39 9.78
C GLN A 93 17.29 3.38 10.17
N GLN A 94 17.66 2.42 11.00
CA GLN A 94 16.70 1.55 11.66
C GLN A 94 15.74 2.39 12.51
N THR A 95 14.45 2.05 12.47
CA THR A 95 13.39 2.70 13.26
C THR A 95 12.64 1.66 14.07
N THR A 96 12.08 2.07 15.21
CA THR A 96 11.32 1.16 16.09
C THR A 96 10.05 0.66 15.41
N VAL A 97 9.37 1.52 14.66
CA VAL A 97 8.20 1.15 13.86
C VAL A 97 8.57 0.16 12.75
N GLY A 98 9.69 0.38 12.04
CA GLY A 98 10.18 -0.57 11.04
C GLY A 98 10.47 -1.95 11.63
N SER A 99 11.12 -2.01 12.80
CA SER A 99 11.36 -3.27 13.52
C SER A 99 10.06 -3.98 13.91
N ILE A 100 9.08 -3.25 14.46
CA ILE A 100 7.79 -3.80 14.86
C ILE A 100 7.06 -4.36 13.64
N LEU A 101 7.02 -3.62 12.53
CA LEU A 101 6.39 -4.10 11.29
C LEU A 101 7.04 -5.39 10.78
N CYS A 102 8.38 -5.46 10.73
CA CYS A 102 9.07 -6.69 10.32
C CYS A 102 8.75 -7.87 11.27
N GLN A 103 8.69 -7.62 12.58
CA GLN A 103 8.34 -8.64 13.56
C GLN A 103 6.90 -9.14 13.36
N MET A 104 5.93 -8.23 13.19
CA MET A 104 4.53 -8.58 12.92
C MET A 104 4.38 -9.36 11.60
N ILE A 105 5.14 -9.00 10.55
CA ILE A 105 5.17 -9.74 9.29
C ILE A 105 5.69 -11.16 9.53
N LYS A 106 6.77 -11.31 10.30
CA LYS A 106 7.33 -12.63 10.63
C LYS A 106 6.33 -13.49 11.41
N GLU A 107 5.66 -12.92 12.40
CA GLU A 107 4.63 -13.59 13.19
C GLU A 107 3.43 -14.02 12.34
N GLN A 108 3.02 -13.22 11.36
CA GLN A 108 1.95 -13.58 10.43
C GLN A 108 2.27 -14.84 9.59
N TYR A 109 3.56 -15.14 9.40
CA TYR A 109 4.08 -16.32 8.69
C TYR A 109 4.86 -17.25 9.62
N GLU A 110 4.47 -17.32 10.90
CA GLU A 110 5.13 -18.13 11.91
C GLU A 110 5.36 -19.57 11.43
N GLY A 111 6.57 -20.11 11.67
CA GLY A 111 6.97 -21.45 11.23
C GLY A 111 7.40 -21.55 9.75
N HIS A 112 7.20 -20.49 8.95
CA HIS A 112 7.56 -20.46 7.52
C HIS A 112 8.47 -19.30 7.13
N CYS A 113 8.69 -18.33 8.02
CA CYS A 113 9.50 -17.15 7.78
C CYS A 113 10.59 -16.98 8.85
N ASP A 114 11.86 -17.05 8.44
CA ASP A 114 12.99 -16.81 9.33
C ASP A 114 13.33 -15.31 9.45
N VAL A 115 13.20 -14.59 8.33
CA VAL A 115 13.61 -13.18 8.18
C VAL A 115 12.56 -12.43 7.39
N ALA A 116 12.12 -11.29 7.93
CA ALA A 116 11.23 -10.35 7.26
C ALA A 116 11.99 -9.06 6.91
N MET A 117 11.72 -8.52 5.73
CA MET A 117 12.35 -7.30 5.22
C MET A 117 11.30 -6.44 4.54
N ILE A 118 11.38 -5.13 4.75
CA ILE A 118 10.49 -4.14 4.14
C ILE A 118 11.32 -3.00 3.58
N ASN A 119 11.00 -2.56 2.37
CA ASN A 119 11.65 -1.40 1.81
C ASN A 119 11.29 -0.13 2.60
N GLY A 120 12.28 0.65 3.00
CA GLY A 120 12.07 1.91 3.71
C GLY A 120 11.26 2.95 2.93
N ALA A 121 11.14 2.83 1.61
CA ALA A 121 10.27 3.67 0.78
C ALA A 121 8.77 3.37 0.95
N THR A 122 8.43 2.16 1.40
CA THR A 122 7.06 1.72 1.66
C THR A 122 6.50 2.38 2.93
N ILE A 123 7.37 2.62 3.90
CA ILE A 123 7.04 3.31 5.16
C ILE A 123 7.18 4.82 4.92
N LYS A 124 6.12 5.59 5.18
CA LYS A 124 6.14 7.05 5.00
C LYS A 124 7.27 7.70 5.80
N GLY A 125 7.47 7.27 7.05
CA GLY A 125 8.68 7.51 7.80
C GLY A 125 8.84 8.94 8.32
N ASP A 126 7.73 9.61 8.64
CA ASP A 126 7.69 10.99 9.14
C ASP A 126 7.03 11.13 10.54
N ALA A 127 6.64 10.03 11.17
CA ALA A 127 5.88 10.02 12.41
C ALA A 127 6.70 9.70 13.68
N THR A 128 6.31 10.31 14.80
CA THR A 128 6.74 9.95 16.15
C THR A 128 5.51 9.84 17.04
N TYR A 129 5.33 8.69 17.68
CA TYR A 129 4.13 8.31 18.42
C TYR A 129 4.30 8.60 19.91
N ARG A 130 3.79 9.76 20.35
CA ARG A 130 4.03 10.28 21.71
C ARG A 130 3.39 9.46 22.83
N HIS A 131 2.33 8.72 22.54
CA HIS A 131 1.63 7.89 23.54
C HIS A 131 2.11 6.43 23.53
N ASN A 132 3.17 6.12 22.79
CA ASN A 132 3.69 4.75 22.64
C ASN A 132 2.64 3.75 22.14
N THR A 133 1.60 4.24 21.47
CA THR A 133 0.55 3.45 20.83
C THR A 133 0.47 3.77 19.34
N ILE A 134 0.03 2.80 18.55
CA ILE A 134 -0.27 2.95 17.12
C ILE A 134 -1.68 2.42 16.87
N SER A 135 -2.56 3.28 16.36
CA SER A 135 -3.91 2.89 15.94
C SER A 135 -3.94 2.32 14.53
N TYR A 136 -5.05 1.70 14.15
CA TYR A 136 -5.25 1.23 12.78
C TYR A 136 -5.20 2.38 11.76
N ALA A 137 -5.76 3.55 12.09
CA ALA A 137 -5.65 4.74 11.26
C ALA A 137 -4.20 5.20 11.07
N ASP A 138 -3.38 5.07 12.11
CA ASP A 138 -1.96 5.42 12.02
C ASP A 138 -1.19 4.48 11.10
N ILE A 139 -1.45 3.16 11.17
CA ILE A 139 -0.85 2.19 10.26
C ILE A 139 -1.24 2.50 8.80
N LYS A 140 -2.51 2.84 8.53
CA LYS A 140 -2.94 3.23 7.18
C LYS A 140 -2.22 4.48 6.66
N LYS A 141 -1.97 5.47 7.52
CA LYS A 141 -1.21 6.68 7.16
C LYS A 141 0.26 6.36 6.92
N GLU A 142 0.81 5.42 7.68
CA GLU A 142 2.21 5.02 7.60
C GLU A 142 2.52 4.16 6.37
N LEU A 143 1.56 3.32 5.96
CA LEU A 143 1.58 2.46 4.78
C LEU A 143 0.48 2.90 3.80
N PRO A 144 0.64 4.03 3.11
CA PRO A 144 -0.41 4.62 2.29
C PRO A 144 -0.75 3.79 1.03
N PHE A 145 0.14 2.89 0.64
CA PHE A 145 -0.04 2.03 -0.52
C PHE A 145 -0.37 0.60 -0.09
N PRO A 146 -1.34 -0.07 -0.75
CA PRO A 146 -1.68 -1.45 -0.49
C PRO A 146 -0.52 -2.35 -0.95
N THR A 147 0.45 -2.53 -0.06
CA THR A 147 1.66 -3.29 -0.34
C THR A 147 1.41 -4.76 -0.07
N LYS A 148 1.69 -5.61 -1.05
CA LYS A 148 1.56 -7.06 -0.91
C LYS A 148 2.79 -7.62 -0.20
N MET A 149 2.56 -8.53 0.74
CA MET A 149 3.61 -9.35 1.34
C MET A 149 3.85 -10.59 0.48
N VAL A 150 5.10 -10.96 0.28
CA VAL A 150 5.49 -12.16 -0.47
C VAL A 150 6.47 -12.98 0.35
N LEU A 151 6.26 -14.30 0.39
CA LEU A 151 7.19 -15.24 1.00
C LEU A 151 8.03 -15.87 -0.12
N VAL A 152 9.35 -15.74 -0.02
CA VAL A 152 10.28 -16.20 -1.05
C VAL A 152 11.42 -16.98 -0.38
N PRO A 153 11.71 -18.21 -0.80
CA PRO A 153 12.92 -18.90 -0.38
C PRO A 153 14.13 -18.20 -1.00
N ILE A 154 15.06 -17.73 -0.17
CA ILE A 154 16.27 -17.02 -0.58
C ILE A 154 17.51 -17.69 0.00
N SER A 155 18.60 -17.74 -0.76
CA SER A 155 19.87 -18.24 -0.23
C SER A 155 20.47 -17.24 0.77
N CYS A 156 21.27 -17.70 1.73
CA CYS A 156 21.97 -16.80 2.65
C CYS A 156 22.89 -15.81 1.91
N ARG A 157 23.43 -16.21 0.77
CA ARG A 157 24.30 -15.36 -0.04
C ARG A 157 23.53 -14.20 -0.67
N ASP A 158 22.38 -14.49 -1.27
CA ASP A 158 21.54 -13.46 -1.90
C ASP A 158 20.97 -12.50 -0.85
N LEU A 159 20.61 -13.02 0.33
CA LEU A 159 20.20 -12.20 1.47
C LEU A 159 21.32 -11.24 1.91
N TYR A 160 22.55 -11.74 2.04
CA TYR A 160 23.71 -10.92 2.36
C TYR A 160 23.93 -9.83 1.31
N ASP A 161 23.93 -10.21 0.02
CA ASP A 161 24.15 -9.27 -1.08
C ASP A 161 23.04 -8.19 -1.13
N ALA A 162 21.77 -8.56 -0.83
CA ALA A 162 20.66 -7.61 -0.73
C ALA A 162 20.84 -6.60 0.43
N ILE A 163 21.26 -7.07 1.61
CA ILE A 163 21.53 -6.20 2.76
C ILE A 163 22.70 -5.26 2.46
N VAL A 164 23.78 -5.78 1.87
CA VAL A 164 24.93 -4.98 1.45
C VAL A 164 24.49 -3.91 0.46
N TYR A 165 23.74 -4.29 -0.57
CA TYR A 165 23.21 -3.37 -1.57
C TYR A 165 22.35 -2.25 -0.94
N SER A 166 21.47 -2.57 0.00
CA SER A 166 20.64 -1.56 0.69
C SER A 166 21.49 -0.51 1.44
N ARG A 167 22.65 -0.90 1.96
CA ARG A 167 23.51 -0.02 2.79
C ARG A 167 24.59 0.71 2.00
N THR A 168 24.99 0.19 0.84
CA THR A 168 26.07 0.77 0.02
C THR A 168 25.55 1.56 -1.17
N ASN A 169 24.38 1.21 -1.71
CA ASN A 169 23.82 1.91 -2.85
C ASN A 169 23.21 3.25 -2.42
N VAL A 170 23.62 4.32 -3.08
CA VAL A 170 23.08 5.67 -2.88
C VAL A 170 22.18 5.97 -4.07
N GLU A 171 20.94 6.38 -3.82
CA GLU A 171 20.02 6.82 -4.88
C GLU A 171 20.62 8.01 -5.64
N GLU A 172 20.90 7.83 -6.93
CA GLU A 172 21.35 8.91 -7.82
C GLU A 172 20.30 10.03 -7.90
N GLY A 173 20.74 11.29 -7.91
CA GLY A 173 19.86 12.46 -8.00
C GLY A 173 19.33 13.00 -6.66
N THR A 174 19.63 12.36 -5.52
CA THR A 174 19.36 12.92 -4.19
C THR A 174 20.65 13.44 -3.55
N TYR A 175 21.24 14.49 -4.13
CA TYR A 175 22.28 15.25 -3.43
C TYR A 175 21.62 16.02 -2.30
N THR A 176 21.59 15.42 -1.11
CA THR A 176 21.26 16.13 0.10
C THR A 176 22.32 17.20 0.34
N THR A 177 21.86 18.41 0.67
CA THR A 177 22.73 19.47 1.21
C THR A 177 23.57 18.91 2.36
N LEU A 178 24.73 19.51 2.65
CA LEU A 178 25.74 19.08 3.65
C LEU A 178 25.21 18.66 5.04
N SER A 179 23.94 18.95 5.36
CA SER A 179 23.25 18.63 6.60
C SER A 179 22.58 17.24 6.65
N ASP A 180 22.20 16.66 5.52
CA ASP A 180 21.42 15.42 5.50
C ASP A 180 22.25 14.23 4.99
N PRO A 181 22.27 13.09 5.71
CA PRO A 181 22.97 11.91 5.24
C PRO A 181 22.38 11.44 3.90
N PRO A 182 23.21 10.85 3.02
CA PRO A 182 22.71 10.32 1.75
C PRO A 182 21.61 9.30 2.01
N ARG A 183 20.56 9.31 1.16
CA ARG A 183 19.50 8.29 1.19
C ARG A 183 20.13 6.92 0.99
N ARG A 184 19.92 6.04 1.98
CA ARG A 184 20.46 4.68 2.04
C ARG A 184 19.37 3.78 2.58
N GLY A 185 18.71 3.02 1.73
CA GLY A 185 17.72 2.08 2.22
C GLY A 185 16.71 1.69 1.18
N TYR A 186 17.02 0.62 0.46
CA TYR A 186 16.00 -0.17 -0.22
C TYR A 186 15.37 -1.21 0.72
N LEU A 187 15.93 -1.35 1.95
CA LEU A 187 15.60 -2.35 2.99
C LEU A 187 15.97 -1.81 4.38
#